data_AF-A0A954QBC2-F1
#
_entry.id   AF-A0A954QBC2-F1
#
_cell.length_a   1.000
_cell.length_b   1.000
_cell.length_c   1.000
_cell.angle_alpha   90.00
_cell.angle_beta   90.00
_cell.angle_gamma   90.00
#
_symmetry.space_group_name_H-M   'P 1'
#
loop_
_entity.id
_entity.type
_entity.pdbx_description
1 polymer ?
#
loop_
_entity_poly.entity_id
_entity_poly.type
_entity_poly.pdbx_seq_one_letter_code
_entity_poly.pdbx_strand_id
1 'polypeptide(L)'
;EDHKLNAIFVSDIDMISDFFFQERNLGNLGIEFDNVTFVLNAVDTLAGDDSFIDLRSRRARHRTLKRVEAQKRTFLEHANKAEQEADREADDELAQRREQLKKRAEEIEKDENLDPIAKAQMLQQAQEAEQQRLRLAEAQIEQRKNHDIGRIRAQTNRQIRSLESNIRMWAVWLPPIPALCLGLFVFGRRVQSERRNVSDSRRRKT
;
A
#
# COMPACT_ATOMS: atom_id res chain seq x y z
N GLU A 1 29.64 50.83 -18.22
CA GLU A 1 29.39 49.77 -17.23
C GLU A 1 28.56 48.70 -17.94
N ASP A 2 29.04 47.45 -17.96
CA ASP A 2 28.29 46.34 -18.55
C ASP A 2 27.12 45.99 -17.63
N HIS A 3 25.92 46.45 -17.99
CA HIS A 3 24.70 46.00 -17.33
C HIS A 3 24.44 44.54 -17.74
N LYS A 4 24.78 43.61 -16.85
CA LYS A 4 24.46 42.19 -17.03
C LYS A 4 22.94 42.03 -17.01
N LEU A 5 22.37 41.62 -18.13
CA LEU A 5 20.97 41.24 -18.24
C LEU A 5 20.80 39.82 -17.67
N ASN A 6 20.01 39.68 -16.61
CA ASN A 6 19.58 38.38 -16.09
C ASN A 6 18.23 38.05 -16.72
N ALA A 7 18.14 36.95 -17.45
CA ALA A 7 16.90 36.49 -18.08
C ALA A 7 16.75 34.98 -17.92
N ILE A 8 15.53 34.53 -17.60
CA ILE A 8 15.17 33.11 -17.52
C ILE A 8 14.09 32.86 -18.57
N PHE A 9 14.35 31.96 -19.50
CA PHE A 9 13.42 31.60 -20.57
C PHE A 9 12.80 30.23 -20.30
N VAL A 10 11.47 30.17 -20.30
CA VAL A 10 10.68 28.95 -20.12
C VAL A 10 9.75 28.83 -21.32
N SER A 11 9.83 27.70 -22.04
CA SER A 11 9.07 27.48 -23.28
C SER A 11 7.67 26.90 -23.06
N ASP A 12 7.35 26.50 -21.83
CA ASP A 12 6.10 25.86 -21.46
C ASP A 12 5.35 26.72 -20.43
N ILE A 13 4.18 27.24 -20.82
CA ILE A 13 3.36 28.13 -20.00
C ILE A 13 2.50 27.37 -19.00
N ASP A 14 2.27 26.07 -19.24
CA ASP A 14 1.37 25.26 -18.40
C ASP A 14 1.95 25.03 -17.00
N MET A 15 3.24 25.35 -16.78
CA MET A 15 3.91 25.33 -15.48
C MET A 15 3.29 26.26 -14.43
N ILE A 16 2.52 27.29 -14.84
CA ILE A 16 1.85 28.28 -13.96
C ILE A 16 0.34 28.25 -14.22
N SER A 17 -0.26 27.05 -14.20
CA SER A 17 -1.72 26.94 -14.28
C SER A 17 -2.37 26.96 -12.90
N ASP A 18 -3.61 27.47 -12.83
CA ASP A 18 -4.42 27.51 -11.61
C ASP A 18 -4.59 26.13 -10.97
N PHE A 19 -4.60 25.07 -11.80
CA PHE A 19 -4.62 23.68 -11.36
C PHE A 19 -3.45 23.36 -10.43
N PHE A 20 -2.21 23.76 -10.77
CA PHE A 20 -1.04 23.49 -9.93
C PHE A 20 -1.06 24.28 -8.61
N PHE A 21 -1.64 25.49 -8.60
CA PHE A 21 -1.82 26.27 -7.37
C PHE A 21 -2.90 25.67 -6.47
N GLN A 22 -4.02 25.27 -7.05
CA GLN A 22 -5.12 24.63 -6.34
C GLN A 22 -4.67 23.29 -5.73
N GLU A 23 -3.91 22.51 -6.50
CA GLU A 23 -3.37 21.24 -6.03
C GLU A 23 -2.34 21.42 -4.92
N ARG A 24 -1.49 22.45 -4.96
CA ARG A 24 -0.57 22.76 -3.85
C ARG A 24 -1.29 23.12 -2.56
N ASN A 25 -2.45 23.76 -2.65
CA ASN A 25 -3.25 24.15 -1.48
C ASN A 25 -4.07 22.97 -0.91
N LEU A 26 -4.52 22.04 -1.76
CA LEU A 26 -5.39 20.93 -1.38
C LEU A 26 -4.62 19.63 -1.08
N GLY A 27 -3.48 19.40 -1.73
CA GLY A 27 -2.60 18.24 -1.50
C GLY A 27 -3.23 16.89 -1.83
N ASN A 28 -4.13 16.83 -2.81
CA ASN A 28 -5.03 15.69 -3.04
C ASN A 28 -4.37 14.52 -3.80
N LEU A 29 -3.35 14.80 -4.62
CA LEU A 29 -2.68 13.83 -5.49
C LEU A 29 -1.49 13.11 -4.84
N GLY A 30 -1.11 13.47 -3.61
CA GLY A 30 0.03 12.86 -2.90
C GLY A 30 1.39 13.05 -3.60
N ILE A 31 1.43 13.90 -4.62
CA ILE A 31 2.62 14.28 -5.40
C ILE A 31 2.79 15.79 -5.24
N GLU A 32 3.95 16.22 -4.73
CA GLU A 32 4.30 17.64 -4.67
C GLU A 32 4.82 18.10 -6.04
N PHE A 33 4.10 19.00 -6.69
CA PHE A 33 4.54 19.63 -7.94
C PHE A 33 5.52 20.77 -7.66
N ASP A 34 6.74 20.67 -8.19
CA ASP A 34 7.81 21.66 -8.00
C ASP A 34 7.71 22.85 -8.99
N ASN A 35 6.77 22.83 -9.93
CA ASN A 35 6.63 23.85 -10.99
C ASN A 35 6.43 25.26 -10.40
N VAL A 36 5.52 25.39 -9.43
CA VAL A 36 5.23 26.65 -8.74
C VAL A 36 6.46 27.14 -7.94
N THR A 37 7.16 26.21 -7.29
CA THR A 37 8.38 26.52 -6.53
C THR A 37 9.51 27.01 -7.44
N PHE A 38 9.68 26.39 -8.61
CA PHE A 38 10.63 26.82 -9.63
C PHE A 38 10.36 28.24 -10.13
N VAL A 39 9.10 28.55 -10.46
CA VAL A 39 8.71 29.87 -10.97
C VAL A 39 8.93 30.96 -9.91
N LEU A 40 8.56 30.69 -8.66
CA LEU A 40 8.80 31.63 -7.56
C LEU A 40 10.30 31.88 -7.35
N ASN A 41 11.12 30.83 -7.40
CA ASN A 41 12.57 30.98 -7.31
C ASN A 41 13.16 31.78 -8.49
N ALA A 42 12.64 31.57 -9.71
CA ALA A 42 13.06 32.32 -10.88
C ALA A 42 12.74 33.81 -10.76
N VAL A 43 11.55 34.17 -10.26
CA VAL A 43 11.16 35.56 -9.99
C VAL A 43 12.03 36.18 -8.89
N ASP A 44 12.21 35.48 -7.77
CA ASP A 44 13.02 35.94 -6.64
C ASP A 44 14.49 36.20 -7.07
N THR A 45 15.07 35.29 -7.87
CA THR A 45 16.44 35.43 -8.41
C THR A 45 16.56 36.63 -9.36
N LEU A 46 15.55 36.86 -10.23
CA LEU A 46 15.54 37.99 -11.15
C LEU A 46 15.31 39.33 -10.43
N ALA A 47 14.60 39.31 -9.30
CA ALA A 47 14.41 40.45 -8.41
C ALA A 47 15.64 40.75 -7.52
N GLY A 48 16.61 39.84 -7.47
CA GLY A 48 17.83 39.96 -6.66
C GLY A 48 17.63 39.60 -5.18
N ASP A 49 16.58 38.86 -4.83
CA ASP A 49 16.34 38.36 -3.48
C ASP A 49 16.68 36.87 -3.37
N ASP A 50 17.92 36.57 -2.98
CA ASP A 50 18.40 35.20 -2.80
C ASP A 50 18.12 34.63 -1.38
N SER A 51 17.55 35.46 -0.48
CA SER A 51 17.50 35.19 0.97
C SER A 51 16.76 33.92 1.34
N PHE A 52 15.77 33.51 0.55
CA PHE A 52 14.91 32.36 0.82
C PHE A 52 15.07 31.18 -0.16
N ILE A 53 15.88 31.32 -1.21
CA ILE A 53 16.09 30.27 -2.22
C ILE A 53 16.73 29.02 -1.59
N ASP A 54 17.73 29.23 -0.73
CA ASP A 54 18.44 28.16 -0.02
C ASP A 54 17.60 27.43 1.04
N LEU A 55 16.54 28.07 1.54
CA LEU A 55 15.61 27.48 2.48
C LEU A 55 14.49 26.72 1.76
N ARG A 56 13.99 27.24 0.64
CA ARG A 56 12.92 26.63 -0.16
C ARG A 56 13.38 25.38 -0.91
N SER A 57 14.67 25.26 -1.23
CA SER A 57 15.27 24.07 -1.83
C SER A 57 15.46 22.88 -0.86
N ARG A 58 15.37 23.12 0.46
CA ARG A 58 15.52 22.06 1.47
C ARG A 58 14.25 21.23 1.59
N ARG A 59 14.16 20.17 0.79
CA ARG A 59 13.08 19.18 0.92
C ARG A 59 13.19 18.45 2.27
N ALA A 60 12.05 18.30 2.96
CA ALA A 60 11.94 17.41 4.10
C ALA A 60 12.30 15.98 3.65
N ARG A 61 13.49 15.53 4.04
CA ARG A 61 13.95 14.19 3.67
C ARG A 61 13.32 13.20 4.64
N HIS A 62 12.28 12.49 4.20
CA HIS A 62 11.68 11.42 5.00
C HIS A 62 12.75 10.35 5.27
N ARG A 63 13.29 10.34 6.49
CA ARG A 63 14.22 9.31 6.96
C ARG A 63 13.41 8.13 7.46
N THR A 64 12.93 7.35 6.52
CA THR A 64 12.20 6.13 6.80
C THR A 64 13.15 4.98 7.11
N LEU A 65 12.63 3.97 7.81
CA LEU A 65 13.39 2.76 8.12
C LEU A 65 13.54 1.91 6.86
N LYS A 66 14.53 2.22 6.02
CA LYS A 66 14.75 1.60 4.68
C LYS A 66 14.63 0.08 4.67
N ARG A 67 15.18 -0.59 5.69
CA ARG A 67 15.11 -2.06 5.83
C ARG A 67 13.68 -2.57 6.04
N VAL A 68 12.90 -1.85 6.84
CA VAL A 68 11.50 -2.18 7.13
C VAL A 68 10.64 -1.93 5.91
N GLU A 69 10.87 -0.83 5.19
CA GLU A 69 10.18 -0.55 3.94
C GLU A 69 10.46 -1.58 2.86
N ALA A 70 11.71 -2.01 2.71
CA ALA A 70 12.05 -3.07 1.75
C ALA A 70 11.28 -4.37 2.04
N GLN A 71 11.14 -4.74 3.32
CA GLN A 71 10.37 -5.93 3.72
C GLN A 71 8.85 -5.74 3.56
N LYS A 72 8.32 -4.55 3.90
CA LYS A 72 6.91 -4.23 3.63
C LYS A 72 6.61 -4.29 2.14
N ARG A 73 7.51 -3.76 1.30
CA ARG A 73 7.38 -3.78 -0.15
C ARG A 73 7.26 -5.19 -0.69
N THR A 74 8.06 -6.14 -0.20
CA THR A 74 7.92 -7.54 -0.63
C THR A 74 6.54 -8.12 -0.32
N PHE A 75 5.97 -7.83 0.86
CA PHE A 75 4.61 -8.30 1.19
C PHE A 75 3.55 -7.66 0.29
N LEU A 76 3.69 -6.36 0.00
CA LEU A 76 2.79 -5.65 -0.91
C LEU A 76 2.90 -6.15 -2.35
N GLU A 77 4.11 -6.44 -2.84
CA GLU A 77 4.33 -7.02 -4.16
C GLU A 77 3.70 -8.41 -4.28
N HIS A 78 3.84 -9.26 -3.25
CA HIS A 78 3.17 -10.56 -3.21
C HIS A 78 1.64 -10.42 -3.16
N ALA A 79 1.12 -9.48 -2.36
CA ALA A 79 -0.30 -9.20 -2.29
C ALA A 79 -0.86 -8.73 -3.64
N ASN A 80 -0.18 -7.80 -4.31
CA ASN A 80 -0.58 -7.30 -5.63
C ASN A 80 -0.61 -8.40 -6.68
N LYS A 81 0.39 -9.30 -6.67
CA LYS A 81 0.40 -10.45 -7.59
C LYS A 81 -0.78 -11.40 -7.31
N ALA A 82 -1.07 -11.68 -6.05
CA ALA A 82 -2.19 -12.53 -5.66
C ALA A 82 -3.56 -11.87 -5.97
N GLU A 83 -3.70 -10.56 -5.78
CA GLU A 83 -4.92 -9.82 -6.16
C GLU A 83 -5.11 -9.88 -7.68
N GLN A 84 -4.05 -9.67 -8.48
CA GLN A 84 -4.12 -9.78 -9.94
C GLN A 84 -4.47 -11.20 -10.42
N GLU A 85 -3.98 -12.23 -9.73
CA GLU A 85 -4.31 -13.62 -10.05
C GLU A 85 -5.78 -13.92 -9.74
N ALA A 86 -6.29 -13.45 -8.60
CA ALA A 86 -7.71 -13.58 -8.24
C ALA A 86 -8.64 -12.81 -9.21
N ASP A 87 -8.23 -11.62 -9.66
CA ASP A 87 -8.97 -10.87 -10.68
C ASP A 87 -9.00 -11.63 -12.02
N ARG A 88 -7.86 -12.17 -12.47
CA ARG A 88 -7.79 -12.95 -13.71
C ARG A 88 -8.63 -14.23 -13.64
N GLU A 89 -8.56 -14.96 -12.54
CA GLU A 89 -9.36 -16.18 -12.35
C GLU A 89 -10.86 -15.89 -12.40
N ALA A 90 -11.29 -14.78 -11.77
CA ALA A 90 -12.67 -14.33 -11.82
C ALA A 90 -13.10 -13.92 -13.24
N ASP A 91 -12.26 -13.17 -13.96
CA ASP A 91 -12.52 -12.75 -15.34
C ASP A 91 -12.60 -13.95 -16.31
N ASP A 92 -11.71 -14.92 -16.14
CA ASP A 92 -11.70 -16.16 -16.93
C ASP A 92 -12.95 -17.01 -16.63
N GLU A 93 -13.35 -17.15 -15.35
CA GLU A 93 -14.58 -17.86 -14.99
C GLU A 93 -15.80 -17.15 -15.59
N LEU A 94 -15.88 -15.81 -15.48
CA LEU A 94 -16.95 -15.01 -16.07
C LEU A 94 -17.03 -15.18 -17.59
N ALA A 95 -15.90 -15.15 -18.28
CA ALA A 95 -15.83 -15.36 -19.72
C ALA A 95 -16.35 -16.75 -20.12
N GLN A 96 -15.91 -17.80 -19.42
CA GLN A 96 -16.38 -19.17 -19.66
C GLN A 96 -17.89 -19.32 -19.42
N ARG A 97 -18.42 -18.73 -18.35
CA ARG A 97 -19.87 -18.76 -18.06
C ARG A 97 -20.67 -18.04 -19.13
N ARG A 98 -20.22 -16.87 -19.58
CA ARG A 98 -20.85 -16.10 -20.66
C ARG A 98 -20.85 -16.89 -21.97
N GLU A 99 -19.74 -17.56 -22.31
CA GLU A 99 -19.66 -18.36 -23.53
C GLU A 99 -20.58 -19.58 -23.48
N GLN A 100 -20.63 -20.31 -22.35
CA GLN A 100 -21.53 -21.45 -22.16
C GLN A 100 -23.00 -21.05 -22.29
N LEU A 101 -23.37 -19.90 -21.73
CA LEU A 101 -24.73 -19.37 -21.80
C LEU A 101 -25.08 -18.90 -23.22
N LYS A 102 -24.15 -18.26 -23.93
CA LYS A 102 -24.34 -17.88 -25.33
C LYS A 102 -24.58 -19.10 -26.22
N LYS A 103 -23.79 -20.17 -26.07
CA LYS A 103 -23.97 -21.43 -26.81
C LYS A 103 -25.36 -22.04 -26.57
N ARG A 104 -25.81 -22.07 -25.31
CA ARG A 104 -27.16 -22.56 -24.97
C ARG A 104 -28.27 -21.68 -25.54
N ALA A 105 -28.10 -20.36 -25.54
CA ALA A 105 -29.07 -19.45 -26.13
C ALA A 105 -29.18 -19.65 -27.66
N GLU A 106 -28.05 -19.82 -28.35
CA GLU A 106 -28.01 -20.11 -29.79
C GLU A 106 -28.61 -21.49 -30.14
N GLU A 107 -28.45 -22.51 -29.27
CA GLU A 107 -29.07 -23.82 -29.44
C GLU A 107 -30.60 -23.75 -29.37
N ILE A 108 -31.14 -22.97 -28.42
CA ILE A 108 -32.59 -22.76 -28.26
C ILE A 108 -33.19 -21.95 -29.42
N GLU A 109 -32.44 -21.00 -29.96
CA GLU A 109 -32.87 -20.18 -31.11
C GLU A 109 -32.99 -21.01 -32.41
N LYS A 110 -32.10 -22.00 -32.59
CA LYS A 110 -32.02 -22.84 -33.80
C LYS A 110 -32.99 -24.02 -33.84
N ASP A 111 -33.77 -24.27 -32.78
CA ASP A 111 -34.74 -25.35 -32.77
C ASP A 111 -36.01 -24.96 -33.56
N GLU A 112 -36.26 -25.60 -34.71
CA GLU A 112 -37.28 -25.20 -35.70
C GLU A 112 -38.68 -25.84 -35.47
N ASN A 113 -38.88 -26.66 -34.44
CA ASN A 113 -40.08 -27.50 -34.28
C ASN A 113 -41.33 -26.85 -33.61
N LEU A 114 -41.46 -25.52 -33.55
CA LEU A 114 -42.48 -24.83 -32.73
C LEU A 114 -43.31 -23.76 -33.47
N ASP A 115 -44.58 -23.64 -33.08
CA ASP A 115 -45.59 -22.68 -33.58
C ASP A 115 -45.18 -21.21 -33.30
N PRO A 116 -45.29 -20.25 -34.26
CA PRO A 116 -44.58 -18.97 -34.22
C PRO A 116 -44.90 -18.07 -33.02
N ILE A 117 -46.15 -18.11 -32.53
CA ILE A 117 -46.61 -17.23 -31.44
C ILE A 117 -46.26 -17.81 -30.07
N ALA A 118 -46.50 -19.11 -29.86
CA ALA A 118 -46.12 -19.79 -28.62
C ALA A 118 -44.59 -19.84 -28.45
N LYS A 119 -43.84 -19.99 -29.55
CA LYS A 119 -42.37 -19.96 -29.58
C LYS A 119 -41.82 -18.63 -29.08
N ALA A 120 -42.37 -17.49 -29.53
CA ALA A 120 -41.89 -16.17 -29.14
C ALA A 120 -42.02 -15.94 -27.62
N GLN A 121 -43.13 -16.36 -27.02
CA GLN A 121 -43.39 -16.17 -25.59
C GLN A 121 -42.54 -17.10 -24.72
N MET A 122 -42.36 -18.36 -25.14
CA MET A 122 -41.44 -19.30 -24.48
C MET A 122 -39.97 -18.86 -24.61
N LEU A 123 -39.58 -18.31 -25.77
CA LEU A 123 -38.22 -17.80 -26.01
C LEU A 123 -37.90 -16.62 -25.08
N GLN A 124 -38.82 -15.67 -24.91
CA GLN A 124 -38.64 -14.55 -23.99
C GLN A 124 -38.48 -15.03 -22.54
N GLN A 125 -39.33 -15.96 -22.08
CA GLN A 125 -39.20 -16.51 -20.73
C GLN A 125 -37.88 -17.27 -20.53
N ALA A 126 -37.44 -18.04 -21.54
CA ALA A 126 -36.15 -18.73 -21.50
C ALA A 126 -34.98 -17.73 -21.46
N GLN A 127 -35.03 -16.67 -22.26
CA GLN A 127 -34.02 -15.60 -22.26
C GLN A 127 -33.94 -14.88 -20.90
N GLU A 128 -35.08 -14.54 -20.31
CA GLU A 128 -35.12 -13.91 -18.98
C GLU A 128 -34.55 -14.84 -17.90
N ALA A 129 -34.90 -16.13 -17.92
CA ALA A 129 -34.37 -17.10 -16.98
C ALA A 129 -32.85 -17.28 -17.10
N GLU A 130 -32.32 -17.34 -18.33
CA GLU A 130 -30.88 -17.41 -18.56
C GLU A 130 -30.14 -16.11 -18.17
N GLN A 131 -30.74 -14.95 -18.41
CA GLN A 131 -30.19 -13.68 -17.92
C GLN A 131 -30.15 -13.61 -16.39
N GLN A 132 -31.17 -14.11 -15.71
CA GLN A 132 -31.17 -14.21 -14.25
C GLN A 132 -30.06 -15.15 -13.76
N ARG A 133 -29.89 -16.31 -14.41
CA ARG A 133 -28.79 -17.25 -14.10
C ARG A 133 -27.43 -16.60 -14.28
N LEU A 134 -27.23 -15.83 -15.35
CA LEU A 134 -26.01 -15.07 -15.58
C LEU A 134 -25.75 -14.09 -14.43
N ARG A 135 -26.73 -13.25 -14.08
CA ARG A 135 -26.58 -12.27 -12.99
C ARG A 135 -26.24 -12.91 -11.65
N LEU A 136 -26.86 -14.06 -11.34
CA LEU A 136 -26.55 -14.81 -10.12
C LEU A 136 -25.13 -15.38 -10.14
N ALA A 137 -24.68 -15.92 -11.28
CA ALA A 137 -23.31 -16.40 -11.44
C ALA A 137 -22.30 -15.26 -11.32
N GLU A 138 -22.56 -14.12 -11.97
CA GLU A 138 -21.72 -12.91 -11.88
C GLU A 138 -21.60 -12.44 -10.43
N ALA A 139 -22.73 -12.33 -9.71
CA ALA A 139 -22.73 -11.93 -8.30
C ALA A 139 -21.98 -12.92 -7.40
N GLN A 140 -22.09 -14.23 -7.65
CA GLN A 140 -21.35 -15.24 -6.88
C GLN A 140 -19.84 -15.17 -7.12
N ILE A 141 -19.42 -14.98 -8.38
CA ILE A 141 -18.00 -14.86 -8.74
C ILE A 141 -17.43 -13.57 -8.14
N GLU A 142 -18.15 -12.45 -8.26
CA GLU A 142 -17.74 -11.18 -7.67
C GLU A 142 -17.64 -11.26 -6.14
N GLN A 143 -18.59 -11.94 -5.47
CA GLN A 143 -18.55 -12.16 -4.03
C GLN A 143 -17.32 -13.00 -3.62
N ARG A 144 -17.01 -14.08 -4.35
CA ARG A 144 -15.82 -14.92 -4.09
C ARG A 144 -14.53 -14.12 -4.27
N LYS A 145 -14.41 -13.41 -5.39
CA LYS A 145 -13.29 -12.51 -5.68
C LYS A 145 -13.07 -11.49 -4.56
N ASN A 146 -14.13 -10.80 -4.15
CA ASN A 146 -14.07 -9.82 -3.07
C ASN A 146 -13.68 -10.44 -1.73
N HIS A 147 -14.14 -11.67 -1.45
CA HIS A 147 -13.73 -12.41 -0.26
C HIS A 147 -12.24 -12.78 -0.29
N ASP A 148 -11.74 -13.25 -1.43
CA ASP A 148 -10.33 -13.62 -1.61
C ASP A 148 -9.40 -12.42 -1.51
N ILE A 149 -9.74 -11.31 -2.19
CA ILE A 149 -9.02 -10.04 -2.05
C ILE A 149 -9.04 -9.58 -0.59
N GLY A 150 -10.19 -9.66 0.08
CA GLY A 150 -10.31 -9.35 1.51
C GLY A 150 -9.38 -10.19 2.39
N ARG A 151 -9.28 -11.49 2.11
CA ARG A 151 -8.37 -12.43 2.80
C ARG A 151 -6.90 -12.09 2.54
N ILE A 152 -6.53 -11.81 1.29
CA ILE A 152 -5.17 -11.40 0.90
C ILE A 152 -4.78 -10.13 1.68
N ARG A 153 -5.63 -9.11 1.66
CA ARG A 153 -5.40 -7.84 2.39
C ARG A 153 -5.27 -8.06 3.89
N ALA A 154 -6.14 -8.88 4.47
CA ALA A 154 -6.09 -9.20 5.90
C ALA A 154 -4.78 -9.91 6.27
N GLN A 155 -4.34 -10.87 5.46
CA GLN A 155 -3.08 -11.58 5.67
C GLN A 155 -1.86 -10.66 5.54
N THR A 156 -1.81 -9.83 4.50
CA THR A 156 -0.75 -8.84 4.29
C THR A 156 -0.67 -7.85 5.45
N ASN A 157 -1.82 -7.35 5.92
CA ASN A 157 -1.87 -6.46 7.08
C ASN A 157 -1.37 -7.14 8.36
N ARG A 158 -1.68 -8.42 8.58
CA ARG A 158 -1.14 -9.18 9.72
C ARG A 158 0.39 -9.34 9.64
N GLN A 159 0.93 -9.61 8.45
CA GLN A 159 2.37 -9.72 8.22
C GLN A 159 3.10 -8.39 8.46
N ILE A 160 2.53 -7.28 7.99
CA ILE A 160 3.07 -5.94 8.24
C ILE A 160 3.05 -5.63 9.74
N ARG A 161 1.93 -5.91 10.43
CA ARG A 161 1.80 -5.68 11.87
C ARG A 161 2.75 -6.54 12.69
N SER A 162 2.96 -7.80 12.33
CA SER A 162 3.90 -8.67 13.06
C SER A 162 5.34 -8.20 12.87
N LEU A 163 5.70 -7.74 11.66
CA LEU A 163 7.00 -7.15 11.40
C LEU A 163 7.23 -5.90 12.27
N GLU A 164 6.27 -4.98 12.29
CA GLU A 164 6.35 -3.77 13.12
C GLU A 164 6.41 -4.10 14.62
N SER A 165 5.58 -5.04 15.07
CA SER A 165 5.53 -5.44 16.48
C SER A 165 6.87 -5.99 16.95
N ASN A 166 7.50 -6.87 16.15
CA ASN A 166 8.81 -7.43 16.47
C ASN A 166 9.87 -6.33 16.61
N ILE A 167 9.89 -5.36 15.68
CA ILE A 167 10.85 -4.25 15.71
C ILE A 167 10.59 -3.35 16.93
N ARG A 168 9.32 -3.04 17.21
CA ARG A 168 8.94 -2.25 18.40
C ARG A 168 9.34 -2.97 19.69
N MET A 169 9.16 -4.29 19.77
CA MET A 169 9.58 -5.10 20.91
C MET A 169 11.09 -4.97 21.15
N TRP A 170 11.92 -5.15 20.12
CA TRP A 170 13.37 -4.95 20.27
C TRP A 170 13.73 -3.52 20.66
N ALA A 171 13.07 -2.50 20.08
CA ALA A 171 13.33 -1.11 20.41
C ALA A 171 12.99 -0.76 21.88
N VAL A 172 12.00 -1.42 22.48
CA VAL A 172 11.59 -1.20 23.87
C VAL A 172 12.46 -2.00 24.85
N TRP A 173 12.83 -3.24 24.51
CA TRP A 173 13.58 -4.12 25.41
C TRP A 173 15.10 -3.93 25.35
N LEU A 174 15.66 -3.43 24.25
CA LEU A 174 17.11 -3.25 24.12
C LEU A 174 17.70 -2.18 25.07
N PRO A 175 17.06 -1.01 25.30
CA PRO A 175 17.57 0.02 26.20
C PRO A 175 17.78 -0.39 27.68
N PRO A 176 16.88 -1.15 28.35
CA PRO A 176 17.09 -1.52 29.75
C PRO A 176 18.13 -2.63 29.97
N ILE A 177 18.50 -3.42 28.94
CA ILE A 177 19.40 -4.58 29.10
C ILE A 177 20.76 -4.18 29.70
N PRO A 178 21.48 -3.14 29.21
CA PRO A 178 22.76 -2.74 29.79
C PRO A 178 22.67 -2.37 31.28
N ALA A 179 21.61 -1.67 31.68
CA ALA A 179 21.40 -1.28 33.08
C ALA A 179 21.14 -2.51 33.97
N LEU A 180 20.32 -3.46 33.51
CA LEU A 180 20.09 -4.72 34.22
C LEU A 180 21.37 -5.57 34.32
N CYS A 181 22.15 -5.65 33.24
CA CYS A 181 23.42 -6.36 33.23
C CYS A 181 24.41 -5.77 34.25
N LEU A 182 24.52 -4.44 34.33
CA LEU A 182 25.35 -3.77 35.34
C LEU A 182 24.86 -4.04 36.76
N GLY A 183 23.55 -3.98 36.99
CA GLY A 183 22.97 -4.30 38.30
C GLY A 183 23.28 -5.73 38.75
N LEU A 184 23.08 -6.71 37.85
CA LEU A 184 23.41 -8.12 38.11
C LEU A 184 24.90 -8.34 38.33
N PHE A 185 25.75 -7.66 37.56
CA PHE A 185 27.20 -7.73 37.72
C PHE A 185 27.64 -7.23 39.11
N VAL A 186 27.14 -6.07 39.55
CA VAL A 186 27.45 -5.52 40.88
C VAL A 186 26.92 -6.43 41.99
N PHE A 187 25.70 -6.94 41.85
CA PHE A 187 25.10 -7.86 42.81
C PHE A 187 25.92 -9.15 42.94
N GLY A 188 26.30 -9.78 41.83
CA GLY A 188 27.16 -10.97 41.83
C GLY A 188 28.51 -10.71 42.48
N ARG A 189 29.12 -9.56 42.19
CA ARG A 189 30.39 -9.14 42.81
C ARG A 189 30.27 -8.96 44.32
N ARG A 190 29.15 -8.38 44.78
CA ARG A 190 28.85 -8.20 46.21
C ARG A 190 28.68 -9.54 46.92
N VAL A 191 27.86 -10.44 46.39
CA VAL A 191 27.62 -11.77 46.98
C VAL A 191 28.91 -12.59 47.09
N GLN A 192 29.80 -12.50 46.08
CA GLN A 192 31.09 -13.17 46.12
C GLN A 192 32.02 -12.59 47.20
N SER A 193 32.00 -11.27 47.40
CA SER A 193 32.78 -10.61 48.44
C SER A 193 32.28 -10.97 49.85
N GLU A 194 30.96 -11.06 50.05
CA GLU A 194 30.37 -11.46 51.34
C GLU A 194 30.71 -12.90 51.72
N ARG A 195 30.82 -13.80 50.73
CA ARG A 195 31.26 -15.20 50.93
C ARG A 195 32.74 -15.34 51.26
N ARG A 196 33.56 -14.30 51.03
CA ARG A 196 35.01 -14.34 51.23
C ARG A 196 35.44 -14.05 52.67
N ASN A 197 34.58 -13.41 53.46
CA ASN A 197 34.85 -13.00 54.85
C ASN A 197 34.22 -13.95 55.91
N VAL A 198 33.67 -15.09 55.51
CA VAL A 198 33.09 -16.08 56.43
C VAL A 198 34.06 -17.27 56.54
N SER A 199 34.57 -17.53 57.75
CA SER A 199 35.40 -18.70 58.05
C SER A 199 34.65 -20.01 57.74
N ASP A 200 35.33 -20.99 57.11
CA ASP A 200 34.76 -22.27 56.65
C ASP A 200 33.97 -23.04 57.73
N SER A 201 34.26 -22.80 59.02
CA SER A 201 33.60 -23.43 60.17
C SER A 201 32.15 -22.97 60.46
N ARG A 202 31.61 -21.98 59.74
CA ARG A 202 30.21 -21.50 59.92
C ARG A 202 29.36 -21.55 58.64
N ARG A 203 29.78 -22.34 57.65
CA ARG A 203 29.02 -22.52 56.40
C ARG A 203 27.90 -23.54 56.61
N ARG A 204 26.65 -23.08 56.78
CA ARG A 204 25.48 -23.97 56.63
C ARG A 204 25.35 -24.31 55.15
N LYS A 205 25.50 -25.60 54.83
CA LYS A 205 25.22 -26.13 53.49
C LYS A 205 23.72 -25.99 53.22
N THR A 206 23.39 -25.28 52.15
CA THR A 206 22.13 -25.39 51.40
C THR A 206 22.50 -25.44 49.93
#